data_AF-A0A6V7JEQ2-F1
#
_entry.id   AF-A0A6V7JEQ2-F1
#
_cell.length_a   1.000
_cell.length_b   1.000
_cell.length_c   1.000
_cell.angle_alpha   90.00
_cell.angle_beta   90.00
_cell.angle_gamma   90.00
#
_symmetry.space_group_name_H-M   'P 1'
#
loop_
_entity.id
_entity.type
_entity.pdbx_description
1 polymer ?
#
loop_
_entity_poly.entity_id
_entity_poly.type
_entity_poly.pdbx_seq_one_letter_code
_entity_poly.pdbx_strand_id
1 'polypeptide(L)' 'MKSVFVLLFVIATAIAQKSSINYDNVDVDMILKNNRVLTNYIKCVLGEGACTAEGRELK' A
#
# COMPACT_ATOMS: atom_id res chain seq x y z
N MET A 1 -15.38 34.53 8.69
CA MET A 1 -15.72 33.74 7.47
C MET A 1 -14.46 33.34 6.69
N LYS A 2 -13.57 34.27 6.30
CA LYS A 2 -12.32 33.97 5.59
C LYS A 2 -11.38 33.01 6.35
N SER A 3 -11.27 33.21 7.66
CA SER A 3 -10.47 32.36 8.56
C SER A 3 -10.99 30.92 8.68
N VAL A 4 -12.30 30.71 8.56
CA VAL A 4 -12.91 29.36 8.54
C VAL A 4 -12.56 28.63 7.25
N PHE A 5 -12.60 29.33 6.11
CA PHE A 5 -12.19 28.77 4.82
C PHE A 5 -10.71 28.39 4.79
N VAL A 6 -9.83 29.23 5.38
CA VAL A 6 -8.40 28.93 5.48
C VAL A 6 -8.16 27.70 6.36
N LEU A 7 -8.85 27.59 7.50
CA LEU A 7 -8.73 26.43 8.38
C LEU A 7 -9.18 25.13 7.68
N LEU A 8 -10.30 25.19 6.96
CA LEU A 8 -10.82 24.06 6.18
C LEU A 8 -9.86 23.60 5.09
N PHE A 9 -9.19 24.54 4.42
CA PHE A 9 -8.21 24.24 3.38
C PHE A 9 -6.93 23.58 3.94
N VAL A 10 -6.47 24.03 5.12
CA VAL A 10 -5.33 23.43 5.82
C VAL A 10 -5.66 22.00 6.29
N ILE A 11 -6.87 21.78 6.80
CA ILE A 11 -7.31 20.44 7.21
C ILE A 11 -7.41 19.50 5.98
N ALA A 12 -7.95 19.98 4.86
CA ALA A 12 -8.09 19.19 3.63
C ALA A 12 -6.72 18.73 3.07
N THR A 13 -5.72 19.61 3.09
CA THR A 13 -4.36 19.27 2.61
C THR A 13 -3.64 18.28 3.54
N ALA A 14 -3.87 18.35 4.85
CA ALA A 14 -3.29 17.41 5.80
C ALA A 14 -3.79 15.96 5.61
N ILE A 15 -5.05 15.78 5.18
CA ILE A 15 -5.62 14.45 4.92
C ILE A 15 -5.06 13.85 3.63
N ALA A 16 -4.79 14.68 2.62
CA ALA A 16 -4.24 14.25 1.33
C ALA A 16 -2.79 13.72 1.41
N GLN A 17 -2.04 14.07 2.47
CA GLN A 17 -0.65 13.65 2.61
C GLN A 17 -0.49 12.18 3.08
N LYS A 18 -1.57 11.53 3.51
CA LYS A 18 -1.53 10.18 4.11
C LYS A 18 -1.91 9.05 3.16
N SER A 19 -1.41 9.09 1.93
CA SER A 19 -1.59 7.98 0.97
C SER A 19 -0.35 7.67 0.15
N SER A 20 0.85 7.88 0.70
CA SER A 20 2.05 7.24 0.14
C SER A 20 2.13 5.84 0.74
N ILE A 21 1.46 4.87 0.08
CA ILE A 21 1.73 3.45 0.31
C ILE A 21 3.13 3.21 -0.25
N ASN A 22 4.12 3.17 0.63
CA ASN A 22 5.52 2.99 0.25
C ASN A 22 5.71 1.52 -0.17
N TYR A 23 5.66 1.26 -1.47
CA TYR A 23 6.04 -0.02 -2.06
C TYR A 23 7.56 -0.20 -2.18
N ASP A 24 8.35 0.76 -1.69
CA ASP A 24 9.81 0.85 -1.86
C ASP A 24 10.59 -0.38 -1.35
N ASN A 25 9.98 -1.21 -0.50
CA ASN A 25 10.64 -2.37 0.10
C ASN A 25 10.30 -3.71 -0.58
N VAL A 26 9.43 -3.73 -1.60
CA VAL A 26 9.04 -4.97 -2.27
C VAL A 26 9.99 -5.25 -3.44
N ASP A 27 10.87 -6.24 -3.28
CA ASP A 27 11.74 -6.71 -4.36
C ASP A 27 10.97 -7.60 -5.34
N VAL A 28 10.40 -6.96 -6.37
CA VAL A 28 9.63 -7.64 -7.43
C VAL A 28 10.51 -8.64 -8.20
N ASP A 29 11.78 -8.34 -8.43
CA ASP A 29 12.68 -9.23 -9.18
C ASP A 29 12.96 -10.51 -8.40
N MET A 30 13.14 -10.41 -7.09
CA MET A 30 13.27 -11.57 -6.20
C MET A 30 12.00 -12.42 -6.20
N ILE A 31 10.83 -11.79 -6.17
CA ILE A 31 9.54 -12.49 -6.19
C ILE A 31 9.39 -13.25 -7.52
N LEU A 32 9.64 -12.60 -8.66
CA LEU A 32 9.49 -13.20 -9.99
C LEU A 32 10.51 -14.32 -10.25
N LYS A 33 11.73 -14.21 -9.71
CA LYS A 33 12.76 -15.25 -9.83
C LYS A 33 12.49 -16.47 -8.97
N ASN A 34 11.67 -16.35 -7.93
CA ASN A 34 11.34 -17.45 -7.02
C ASN A 34 9.87 -17.85 -7.16
N ASN A 35 9.62 -18.87 -7.96
CA ASN A 35 8.28 -19.36 -8.27
C ASN A 35 7.47 -19.75 -7.01
N ARG A 36 8.14 -20.22 -5.94
CA ARG A 36 7.48 -20.51 -4.65
C ARG A 36 6.97 -19.23 -3.97
N VAL A 37 7.78 -18.18 -3.98
CA VAL A 37 7.44 -16.88 -3.39
C VAL A 37 6.34 -16.22 -4.21
N LEU A 38 6.47 -16.18 -5.54
CA LEU A 38 5.44 -15.68 -6.45
C LEU A 38 4.09 -16.37 -6.24
N THR A 39 4.08 -17.70 -6.18
CA THR A 39 2.84 -18.48 -5.96
C THR A 39 2.18 -18.12 -4.64
N ASN A 40 2.95 -17.86 -3.58
CA ASN A 40 2.39 -17.44 -2.29
C ASN A 40 1.80 -16.03 -2.35
N TYR A 41 2.44 -15.11 -3.08
CA TYR A 41 1.90 -13.77 -3.33
C TYR A 41 0.58 -13.82 -4.12
N ILE A 42 0.51 -14.65 -5.16
CA ILE A 42 -0.73 -14.84 -5.95
C ILE A 42 -1.85 -15.40 -5.06
N LYS A 43 -1.58 -16.46 -4.29
CA LYS A 43 -2.56 -17.05 -3.36
C LYS A 43 -3.02 -16.06 -2.29
N CYS A 44 -2.11 -15.23 -1.80
CA CYS A 44 -2.43 -14.17 -0.85
C CYS A 44 -3.45 -13.17 -1.43
N VAL A 45 -3.19 -12.65 -2.64
CA VAL A 45 -4.09 -11.71 -3.32
C VAL A 45 -5.45 -12.34 -3.61
N LEU A 46 -5.47 -13.62 -3.97
CA LEU A 46 -6.70 -14.40 -4.19
C LEU A 46 -7.42 -14.81 -2.88
N GLY A 47 -6.81 -14.61 -1.72
CA GLY A 47 -7.37 -15.03 -0.43
C GLY A 47 -7.33 -16.55 -0.18
N GLU A 48 -6.56 -17.29 -0.97
CA GLU A 48 -6.44 -18.75 -0.93
C GLU A 48 -5.25 -19.22 -0.08
N GLY A 49 -4.55 -18.31 0.59
CA GLY A 49 -3.36 -18.62 1.37
C GLY A 49 -2.91 -17.49 2.30
N ALA A 50 -1.86 -17.77 3.08
CA ALA A 50 -1.30 -16.81 4.00
C ALA A 50 -0.57 -15.67 3.27
N CYS A 51 -0.82 -14.44 3.71
CA CYS A 51 -0.14 -13.24 3.22
C CYS A 51 1.07 -12.88 4.09
N THR A 52 2.17 -12.49 3.44
CA THR A 52 3.27 -11.76 4.10
C THR A 52 2.78 -10.35 4.50
N ALA A 53 3.55 -9.64 5.33
CA ALA A 53 3.22 -8.26 5.67
C ALA A 53 3.13 -7.38 4.41
N GLU A 54 4.11 -7.49 3.53
CA GLU A 54 4.14 -6.82 2.23
C GLU A 54 2.99 -7.25 1.30
N GLY A 55 2.65 -8.54 1.24
CA GLY A 55 1.54 -9.04 0.42
C GLY A 55 0.17 -8.52 0.88
N ARG A 56 0.03 -8.13 2.16
CA ARG A 56 -1.20 -7.48 2.66
C ARG A 56 -1.33 -6.04 2.21
N GLU A 57 -0.21 -5.34 2.01
CA GLU A 57 -0.21 -3.97 1.49
C GLU A 57 -0.56 -3.92 -0.01
N LEU A 58 -0.32 -5.03 -0.73
CA LEU A 58 -0.68 -5.18 -2.15
C LEU A 58 -2.13 -5.63 -2.41
N LYS A 59 -2.85 -6.06 -1.37
CA LYS A 59 -4.25 -6.51 -1.46
C LYS A 59 -5.19 -5.31 -1.34
#